data_AF-A0A956PN02-F1
#
_entry.id   AF-A0A956PN02-F1
#
_cell.length_a   1.000
_cell.length_b   1.000
_cell.length_c   1.000
_cell.angle_alpha   90.00
_cell.angle_beta   90.00
_cell.angle_gamma   90.00
#
_symmetry.space_group_name_H-M   'P 1'
#
loop_
_entity.id
_entity.type
_entity.pdbx_description
1 polymer ?
#
loop_
_entity_poly.entity_id
_entity_poly.type
_entity_poly.pdbx_seq_one_letter_code
_entity_poly.pdbx_strand_id
1 'polypeptide(L)'
;MFSALDHLNGWQLLLVLSPVVVIMMFIKYREEKAGSMDFASMNTLQQGWVFLSLLSPGLSAKILSMLDDEERTRVIEAGGSLQGSSGRVALPVLDQYFKKGAGEKGSPSKDIQEVCRFLNLKYENEPKKLLSAYRKAYL
;
A
#
# COMPACT_ATOMS: atom_id res chain seq x y z
N MET A 1 -24.00 15.64 -2.34
CA MET A 1 -23.19 16.58 -3.14
C MET A 1 -21.91 15.87 -3.54
N PHE A 2 -21.88 15.29 -4.75
CA PHE A 2 -20.68 14.76 -5.39
C PHE A 2 -20.45 15.62 -6.63
N SER A 3 -19.36 16.39 -6.70
CA SER A 3 -18.75 16.79 -7.99
C SER A 3 -17.49 17.64 -7.76
N ALA A 4 -16.41 17.04 -7.26
CA ALA A 4 -15.07 17.65 -7.35
C ALA A 4 -14.07 16.76 -8.12
N LEU A 5 -14.44 15.51 -8.40
CA LEU A 5 -13.57 14.53 -9.05
C LEU A 5 -14.00 14.16 -10.49
N ASP A 6 -15.20 14.58 -10.94
CA ASP A 6 -15.71 14.28 -12.28
C ASP A 6 -15.09 15.14 -13.40
N HIS A 7 -14.35 16.18 -13.04
CA HIS A 7 -13.82 17.18 -13.99
C HIS A 7 -12.33 17.01 -14.31
N LEU A 8 -11.65 16.07 -13.64
CA LEU A 8 -10.20 15.91 -13.77
C LEU A 8 -9.88 15.15 -15.06
N ASN A 9 -9.48 15.90 -16.09
CA ASN A 9 -8.85 15.37 -17.29
C ASN A 9 -7.77 14.34 -16.91
N GLY A 10 -7.67 13.22 -17.63
CA GLY A 10 -6.72 12.13 -17.30
C GLY A 10 -5.27 12.59 -17.11
N TRP A 11 -4.89 13.72 -17.72
CA TRP A 11 -3.61 14.40 -17.53
C TRP A 11 -3.44 15.08 -16.15
N GLN A 12 -4.51 15.66 -15.59
CA GLN A 12 -4.48 16.22 -14.24
C GLN A 12 -4.48 15.12 -13.18
N LEU A 13 -5.15 13.99 -13.43
CA LEU A 13 -5.08 12.81 -12.56
C LEU A 13 -3.64 12.26 -12.48
N LEU A 14 -2.93 12.22 -13.61
CA LEU A 14 -1.50 11.86 -13.67
C LEU A 14 -0.61 12.84 -12.91
N LEU A 15 -0.89 14.15 -12.99
CA LEU A 15 -0.16 15.18 -12.25
C LEU A 15 -0.39 15.11 -10.74
N VAL A 16 -1.59 14.76 -10.30
CA VAL A 16 -1.90 14.58 -8.87
C VAL A 16 -1.25 13.31 -8.31
N LEU A 17 -1.14 12.25 -9.13
CA LEU A 17 -0.50 10.99 -8.74
C LEU A 17 1.03 11.02 -8.86
N SER A 18 1.58 11.91 -9.69
CA SER A 18 3.02 12.05 -9.94
C SER A 18 3.85 12.25 -8.65
N PRO A 19 3.51 13.17 -7.74
CA PRO A 19 4.24 13.33 -6.49
C PRO A 19 4.25 12.06 -5.64
N VAL A 20 3.12 11.35 -5.58
CA VAL A 20 2.99 10.11 -4.81
C VAL A 20 3.86 9.01 -5.38
N VAL A 21 3.85 8.84 -6.71
CA VAL A 21 4.68 7.85 -7.41
C VAL A 21 6.16 8.18 -7.26
N VAL A 22 6.54 9.46 -7.37
CA VAL A 22 7.92 9.92 -7.17
C VAL A 22 8.38 9.69 -5.73
N ILE A 23 7.53 9.97 -4.74
CA ILE A 23 7.81 9.69 -3.33
C ILE A 23 8.01 8.19 -3.11
N MET A 24 7.13 7.34 -3.66
CA MET A 24 7.29 5.88 -3.58
C MET A 24 8.58 5.39 -4.23
N MET A 25 8.94 5.94 -5.40
CA MET A 25 10.15 5.56 -6.12
C MET A 25 11.42 6.00 -5.39
N PHE A 26 11.41 7.20 -4.80
CA PHE A 26 12.51 7.71 -3.98
C PHE A 26 12.69 6.90 -2.68
N ILE A 27 11.58 6.53 -2.03
CA ILE A 27 11.61 5.67 -0.86
C ILE A 27 12.20 4.31 -1.25
N LYS A 28 11.70 3.66 -2.31
CA LYS A 28 12.23 2.39 -2.81
C LYS A 28 13.74 2.44 -3.09
N TYR A 29 14.23 3.54 -3.67
CA TYR A 29 15.67 3.76 -3.90
C TYR A 29 16.47 3.89 -2.58
N ARG A 30 15.91 4.51 -1.54
CA ARG A 30 16.54 4.53 -0.20
C ARG A 30 16.47 3.18 0.50
N GLU A 31 15.38 2.45 0.33
CA GLU A 31 15.16 1.11 0.88
C GLU A 31 16.19 0.10 0.35
N GLU A 32 16.63 0.22 -0.91
CA GLU A 32 17.71 -0.61 -1.48
C GLU A 32 19.10 -0.32 -0.87
N LYS A 33 19.30 0.86 -0.27
CA LYS A 33 20.59 1.29 0.31
C LYS A 33 20.73 1.08 1.81
N ALA A 34 19.62 1.00 2.56
CA ALA A 34 19.63 0.71 3.98
C ALA A 34 19.42 -0.79 4.20
N GLY A 35 20.02 -1.36 5.26
CA GLY A 35 19.97 -2.80 5.55
C GLY A 35 18.55 -3.37 5.71
N SER A 36 18.43 -4.63 6.11
CA SER A 36 17.12 -5.28 6.22
C SER A 36 16.24 -4.67 7.31
N MET A 37 14.98 -4.34 6.98
CA MET A 37 13.93 -3.99 7.95
C MET A 37 13.57 -5.17 8.84
N ASP A 38 13.20 -4.89 10.10
CA ASP A 38 12.65 -5.87 11.04
C ASP A 38 11.16 -5.60 11.33
N PHE A 39 10.32 -6.60 11.07
CA PHE A 39 8.86 -6.52 11.22
C PHE A 39 8.43 -6.22 12.65
N ALA A 40 9.17 -6.73 13.65
CA ALA A 40 8.83 -6.54 15.06
C ALA A 40 8.95 -5.07 15.52
N SER A 41 9.76 -4.28 14.83
CA SER A 41 9.97 -2.85 15.13
C SER A 41 8.96 -1.93 14.43
N MET A 42 8.15 -2.46 13.52
CA MET A 42 7.24 -1.67 12.70
C MET A 42 5.90 -1.46 13.39
N ASN A 43 5.42 -0.21 13.36
CA ASN A 43 4.04 0.08 13.73
C ASN A 43 3.06 -0.35 12.63
N THR A 44 1.77 -0.41 12.97
CA THR A 44 0.72 -0.93 12.07
C THR A 44 0.54 -0.08 10.81
N LEU A 45 0.76 1.23 10.89
CA LEU A 45 0.71 2.15 9.73
C LEU A 45 1.89 1.95 8.78
N GLN A 46 3.09 1.72 9.31
CA GLN A 46 4.28 1.39 8.54
C GLN A 46 4.12 0.06 7.80
N GLN A 47 3.51 -0.94 8.45
CA GLN A 47 3.15 -2.21 7.80
C GLN A 47 2.14 -1.97 6.67
N GLY A 48 1.15 -1.10 6.90
CA GLY A 48 0.20 -0.68 5.87
C GLY A 48 0.86 0.03 4.69
N TRP A 49 1.87 0.86 4.93
CA TRP A 49 2.65 1.47 3.85
C TRP A 49 3.40 0.43 3.02
N VAL A 50 4.08 -0.51 3.68
CA VAL A 50 4.75 -1.62 2.99
C VAL A 50 3.76 -2.46 2.19
N PHE A 51 2.57 -2.72 2.72
CA PHE A 51 1.52 -3.42 1.96
C PHE A 51 1.18 -2.67 0.67
N LEU A 52 1.00 -1.35 0.74
CA LEU A 52 0.73 -0.53 -0.44
C LEU A 52 1.90 -0.52 -1.44
N SER A 53 3.15 -0.56 -0.97
CA SER A 53 4.32 -0.59 -1.86
C SER A 53 4.51 -1.93 -2.58
N LEU A 54 3.88 -3.00 -2.10
CA LEU A 54 3.86 -4.32 -2.73
C LEU A 54 2.83 -4.46 -3.85
N LEU A 55 1.82 -3.59 -3.90
CA LEU A 55 0.79 -3.61 -4.95
C LEU A 55 1.29 -2.92 -6.22
N SER A 56 0.55 -3.09 -7.32
CA SER A 56 0.81 -2.32 -8.53
C SER A 56 0.62 -0.82 -8.27
N PRO A 57 1.46 0.06 -8.84
CA PRO A 57 1.37 1.51 -8.59
C PRO A 57 -0.02 2.09 -8.82
N GLY A 58 -0.75 1.59 -9.83
CA GLY A 58 -2.11 2.01 -10.11
C GLY A 58 -3.11 1.64 -9.02
N LEU A 59 -2.98 0.45 -8.42
CA LEU A 59 -3.85 0.01 -7.33
C LEU A 59 -3.51 0.75 -6.03
N SER A 60 -2.23 0.92 -5.71
CA SER A 60 -1.78 1.69 -4.54
C SER A 60 -2.27 3.14 -4.60
N ALA A 61 -2.15 3.77 -5.78
CA ALA A 61 -2.66 5.11 -6.04
C ALA A 61 -4.18 5.21 -5.81
N LYS A 62 -4.95 4.23 -6.32
CA LYS A 62 -6.41 4.17 -6.11
C LYS A 62 -6.77 4.01 -4.63
N ILE A 63 -6.01 3.23 -3.86
CA ILE A 63 -6.27 3.07 -2.42
C ILE A 63 -5.96 4.38 -1.68
N LEU A 64 -4.82 5.00 -1.95
CA LEU A 64 -4.44 6.27 -1.32
C LEU A 64 -5.43 7.41 -1.64
N SER A 65 -5.99 7.45 -2.85
CA SER A 65 -6.98 8.47 -3.22
C SER A 65 -8.36 8.25 -2.59
N MET A 66 -8.65 7.04 -2.09
CA MET A 66 -9.90 6.71 -1.41
C MET A 66 -9.81 6.81 0.12
N LEU A 67 -8.61 7.01 0.67
CA LEU A 67 -8.42 7.32 2.08
C LEU A 67 -8.83 8.77 2.36
N ASP A 68 -9.31 9.01 3.57
CA ASP A 68 -9.59 10.37 4.04
C ASP A 68 -8.27 11.12 4.22
N ASP A 69 -8.28 12.46 4.17
CA ASP A 69 -7.05 13.27 4.15
C ASP A 69 -6.15 13.02 5.38
N GLU A 70 -6.75 12.78 6.54
CA GLU A 70 -6.04 12.45 7.78
C GLU A 70 -5.42 11.04 7.74
N GLU A 71 -6.16 10.04 7.25
CA GLU A 71 -5.65 8.68 7.08
C GLU A 71 -4.49 8.66 6.08
N ARG A 72 -4.67 9.35 4.94
CA ARG A 72 -3.66 9.44 3.88
C ARG A 72 -2.39 10.08 4.39
N THR A 73 -2.50 11.18 5.13
CA THR A 73 -1.34 11.87 5.72
C THR A 73 -0.58 10.96 6.67
N ARG A 74 -1.28 10.31 7.61
CA ARG A 74 -0.65 9.37 8.57
C ARG A 74 0.06 8.21 7.89
N VAL A 75 -0.52 7.66 6.83
CA VAL A 75 0.07 6.56 6.05
C VAL A 75 1.32 7.01 5.30
N ILE A 76 1.30 8.21 4.69
CA ILE A 76 2.45 8.77 3.99
C ILE A 76 3.60 9.10 4.96
N GLU A 77 3.29 9.71 6.10
CA GLU A 77 4.29 10.02 7.14
C GLU A 77 4.94 8.75 7.69
N ALA A 78 4.13 7.72 7.97
CA ALA A 78 4.63 6.41 8.36
C ALA A 78 5.59 5.83 7.30
N GLY A 79 5.25 5.94 6.02
CA GLY A 79 6.11 5.56 4.91
C GLY A 79 7.42 6.35 4.81
N GLY A 80 7.36 7.68 5.02
CA GLY A 80 8.54 8.55 4.99
C GLY A 80 9.55 8.26 6.10
N SER A 81 9.08 7.73 7.24
CA SER A 81 9.91 7.35 8.38
C SER A 81 10.65 6.02 8.21
N LEU A 82 10.26 5.20 7.23
CA LEU A 82 10.81 3.87 7.02
C LEU A 82 12.20 3.90 6.37
N GLN A 83 13.06 2.98 6.82
CA GLN A 83 14.41 2.78 6.30
C GLN A 83 14.67 1.29 6.10
N GLY A 84 15.19 0.90 4.93
CA GLY A 84 15.62 -0.48 4.62
C GLY A 84 14.74 -1.22 3.61
N SER A 85 15.16 -2.38 3.15
CA SER A 85 14.40 -3.12 2.13
C SER A 85 13.18 -3.85 2.71
N SER A 86 12.03 -3.71 2.05
CA SER A 86 10.78 -4.40 2.40
C SER A 86 10.81 -5.93 2.21
N GLY A 87 11.84 -6.49 1.57
CA GLY A 87 11.88 -7.91 1.19
C GLY A 87 11.68 -8.92 2.34
N ARG A 88 12.22 -8.64 3.55
CA ARG A 88 12.04 -9.53 4.72
C ARG A 88 10.71 -9.34 5.43
N VAL A 89 10.12 -8.16 5.31
CA VAL A 89 8.88 -7.80 6.01
C VAL A 89 7.64 -8.00 5.14
N ALA A 90 7.81 -8.14 3.82
CA ALA A 90 6.73 -8.28 2.85
C ALA A 90 5.81 -9.47 3.15
N LEU A 91 6.37 -10.66 3.39
CA LEU A 91 5.56 -11.85 3.69
C LEU A 91 4.79 -11.73 5.02
N PRO A 92 5.42 -11.33 6.15
CA PRO A 92 4.70 -11.02 7.39
C PRO A 92 3.60 -9.96 7.24
N VAL A 93 3.86 -8.91 6.46
CA VAL A 93 2.87 -7.86 6.17
C VAL A 93 1.68 -8.45 5.41
N LEU A 94 1.91 -9.22 4.35
CA LEU A 94 0.85 -9.88 3.59
C LEU A 94 0.05 -10.85 4.49
N ASP A 95 0.73 -11.65 5.32
CA ASP A 95 0.10 -12.54 6.28
C ASP A 95 -0.86 -11.80 7.23
N GLN A 96 -0.46 -10.62 7.71
CA GLN A 96 -1.31 -9.79 8.55
C GLN A 96 -2.55 -9.29 7.80
N TYR A 97 -2.40 -8.87 6.54
CA TYR A 97 -3.54 -8.49 5.71
C TYR A 97 -4.53 -9.65 5.56
N PHE A 98 -4.05 -10.85 5.21
CA PHE A 98 -4.92 -11.99 5.04
C PHE A 98 -5.61 -12.40 6.35
N LYS A 99 -4.88 -12.40 7.47
CA LYS A 99 -5.44 -12.75 8.79
C LYS A 99 -6.45 -11.74 9.33
N LYS A 100 -6.08 -10.46 9.37
CA LYS A 100 -6.89 -9.40 10.01
C LYS A 100 -7.86 -8.73 9.04
N GLY A 101 -7.45 -8.53 7.80
CA GLY A 101 -8.23 -7.82 6.78
C GLY A 101 -9.20 -8.74 6.04
N ALA A 102 -8.68 -9.82 5.45
CA ALA A 102 -9.46 -10.77 4.65
C ALA A 102 -10.17 -11.86 5.49
N GLY A 103 -9.77 -12.04 6.75
CA GLY A 103 -10.32 -13.08 7.63
C GLY A 103 -9.88 -14.51 7.28
N GLU A 104 -8.75 -14.64 6.59
CA GLU A 104 -8.17 -15.91 6.15
C GLU A 104 -7.13 -16.44 7.17
N LYS A 105 -6.64 -17.67 7.00
CA LYS A 105 -5.66 -18.26 7.94
C LYS A 105 -4.23 -17.71 7.78
N GLY A 106 -3.95 -17.00 6.69
CA GLY A 106 -2.63 -16.49 6.32
C GLY A 106 -2.53 -16.26 4.81
N SER A 107 -1.36 -15.85 4.34
CA SER A 107 -1.08 -15.67 2.92
C SER A 107 -1.27 -16.98 2.15
N PRO A 108 -1.87 -16.93 0.94
CA PRO A 108 -2.10 -18.14 0.14
C PRO A 108 -0.82 -18.75 -0.43
N SER A 109 0.27 -17.99 -0.47
CA SER A 109 1.59 -18.46 -0.93
C SER A 109 2.72 -17.77 -0.15
N LYS A 110 3.88 -18.41 -0.13
CA LYS A 110 5.14 -17.83 0.39
C LYS A 110 5.86 -17.00 -0.69
N ASP A 111 5.45 -17.14 -1.94
CA ASP A 111 5.96 -16.32 -3.05
C ASP A 111 5.25 -14.96 -3.05
N ILE A 112 6.00 -13.92 -2.69
CA ILE A 112 5.51 -12.54 -2.64
C ILE A 112 4.98 -12.10 -4.02
N GLN A 113 5.66 -12.45 -5.12
CA GLN A 113 5.25 -12.02 -6.45
C GLN A 113 3.92 -12.65 -6.85
N GLU A 114 3.73 -13.92 -6.53
CA GLU A 114 2.48 -14.63 -6.79
C GLU A 114 1.31 -14.00 -6.02
N VAL A 115 1.52 -13.71 -4.72
CA VAL A 115 0.51 -13.08 -3.86
C VAL A 115 0.18 -11.68 -4.34
N CYS A 116 1.18 -10.87 -4.68
CA CYS A 116 0.97 -9.53 -5.23
C CYS A 116 0.20 -9.60 -6.55
N ARG A 117 0.54 -10.52 -7.46
CA ARG A 117 -0.19 -10.72 -8.72
C ARG A 117 -1.65 -11.09 -8.47
N PHE A 118 -1.90 -12.02 -7.53
CA PHE A 118 -3.24 -12.40 -7.14
C PHE A 118 -4.05 -11.22 -6.60
N LEU A 119 -3.49 -10.43 -5.68
CA LEU A 119 -4.14 -9.25 -5.12
C LEU A 119 -4.45 -8.21 -6.19
N ASN A 120 -3.51 -7.95 -7.10
CA ASN A 120 -3.70 -7.03 -8.21
C ASN A 120 -4.86 -7.48 -9.11
N LEU A 121 -4.88 -8.73 -9.55
CA LEU A 121 -5.95 -9.26 -10.40
C LEU A 121 -7.31 -9.30 -9.70
N LYS A 122 -7.33 -9.68 -8.41
CA LYS A 122 -8.57 -9.78 -7.62
C LYS A 122 -9.21 -8.41 -7.40
N TYR A 123 -8.42 -7.38 -7.18
CA TYR A 123 -8.91 -6.07 -6.75
C TYR A 123 -8.76 -4.96 -7.80
N GLU A 124 -8.30 -5.26 -9.01
CA GLU A 124 -8.18 -4.30 -10.12
C GLU A 124 -9.47 -3.50 -10.36
N ASN A 125 -10.60 -4.22 -10.34
CA ASN A 125 -11.94 -3.70 -10.57
C ASN A 125 -12.73 -3.45 -9.27
N GLU A 126 -12.19 -3.87 -8.12
CA GLU A 126 -12.88 -3.77 -6.81
C GLU A 126 -12.00 -3.12 -5.72
N PRO A 127 -11.39 -1.95 -5.96
CA PRO A 127 -10.47 -1.32 -5.00
C PRO A 127 -11.14 -0.98 -3.65
N LYS A 128 -12.45 -0.78 -3.61
CA LYS A 128 -13.20 -0.55 -2.37
C LYS A 128 -13.18 -1.75 -1.41
N LYS A 129 -13.20 -2.97 -1.94
CA LYS A 129 -13.10 -4.19 -1.12
C LYS A 129 -11.72 -4.33 -0.52
N LEU A 130 -10.69 -4.05 -1.32
CA LEU A 130 -9.31 -3.98 -0.85
C LEU A 130 -9.13 -2.92 0.23
N LEU A 131 -9.69 -1.71 0.03
CA LEU A 131 -9.64 -0.64 1.02
C LEU A 131 -10.29 -1.05 2.34
N SER A 132 -11.45 -1.70 2.32
CA SER A 132 -12.13 -2.18 3.53
C SER A 132 -11.27 -3.19 4.30
N ALA A 133 -10.66 -4.15 3.62
CA ALA A 133 -9.74 -5.12 4.21
C ALA A 133 -8.44 -4.46 4.71
N TYR A 134 -7.92 -3.49 3.95
CA TYR A 134 -6.74 -2.70 4.31
C TYR A 134 -6.95 -1.92 5.61
N ARG A 135 -8.08 -1.19 5.72
CA ARG A 135 -8.43 -0.46 6.94
C ARG A 135 -8.45 -1.40 8.14
N LYS A 136 -9.17 -2.52 8.07
CA LYS A 136 -9.21 -3.52 9.16
C LYS A 136 -7.84 -4.06 9.58
N ALA A 137 -6.90 -4.15 8.65
CA ALA A 137 -5.58 -4.72 8.92
C ALA A 137 -4.57 -3.70 9.46
N TYR A 138 -4.72 -2.41 9.11
CA TYR A 138 -3.66 -1.41 9.27
C TYR A 138 -4.09 -0.04 9.83
N LEU A 139 -5.40 0.26 9.88
CA LEU A 139 -5.96 1.51 10.43
C LEU A 139 -6.87 1.21 11.64
#